data_AF-A0A961MIW7-F1
#
_entry.id   AF-A0A961MIW7-F1
#
_cell.length_a   1.000
_cell.length_b   1.000
_cell.length_c   1.000
_cell.angle_alpha   90.00
_cell.angle_beta   90.00
_cell.angle_gamma   90.00
#
_symmetry.space_group_name_H-M   'P 1'
#
loop_
_entity.id
_entity.type
_entity.pdbx_description
1 polymer ?
#
loop_
_entity_poly.entity_id
_entity_poly.type
_entity_poly.pdbx_seq_one_letter_code
_entity_poly.pdbx_strand_id
1 'polypeptide(L)' 'AGRRWTAEGAVLIRVEETRSQARNREIARERLAGMIRAALVAPKRRVATKPTLGAKRRRLKAKAERGAVKALRGKVVDDD' A
#
# COMPACT_ATOMS: atom_id res chain seq x y z
N ALA A 1 7.30 -8.16 12.19
CA ALA A 1 6.74 -9.18 13.11
C ALA A 1 7.82 -9.87 13.97
N GLY A 2 8.91 -9.18 14.35
CA GLY A 2 10.16 -9.85 14.72
C GLY A 2 10.43 -10.10 16.21
N ARG A 3 9.44 -10.04 17.11
CA ARG A 3 9.70 -10.23 18.57
C ARG A 3 8.90 -11.35 19.25
N ARG A 4 8.03 -12.05 18.51
CA ARG A 4 7.16 -13.11 19.05
C ARG A 4 7.37 -14.48 18.39
N TRP A 5 8.42 -14.61 17.58
CA TRP A 5 8.71 -15.77 16.74
C TRP A 5 10.05 -16.37 17.18
N THR A 6 10.08 -17.69 17.45
CA THR A 6 11.33 -18.40 17.73
C THR A 6 12.01 -18.83 16.44
N ALA A 7 13.32 -19.12 16.47
CA ALA A 7 14.04 -19.63 15.30
C ALA A 7 13.42 -20.93 14.73
N GLU A 8 12.76 -21.71 15.58
CA GLU A 8 12.10 -22.98 15.26
C GLU A 8 10.68 -22.82 14.69
N GLY A 9 10.18 -21.59 14.56
CA GLY A 9 8.85 -21.35 14.00
C GLY A 9 7.70 -21.31 15.02
N ALA A 10 8.01 -21.29 16.33
CA ALA A 10 6.98 -21.21 17.36
C ALA A 10 6.58 -19.75 17.68
N VAL A 11 5.30 -19.56 17.99
CA VAL A 11 4.76 -18.27 18.43
C VAL A 11 4.72 -18.22 19.96
N LEU A 12 5.45 -17.28 20.55
CA LEU A 12 5.46 -17.06 22.00
C LEU A 12 4.37 -16.05 22.40
N ILE A 13 3.48 -16.47 23.31
CA ILE A 13 2.44 -15.63 23.89
C ILE A 13 2.63 -15.60 25.41
N ARG A 14 2.95 -14.42 25.94
CA ARG A 14 3.07 -14.16 27.39
C ARG A 14 1.84 -13.38 27.86
N VAL A 15 1.25 -13.81 28.97
CA VAL A 15 0.09 -13.16 29.60
C VAL A 15 0.32 -13.12 31.11
N GLU A 16 0.28 -11.93 31.68
CA GLU A 16 0.53 -11.66 33.12
C GLU A 16 -0.48 -10.64 33.69
N GLU A 17 -1.69 -10.60 33.13
CA GLU A 17 -2.73 -9.61 33.46
C GLU A 17 -3.45 -9.85 34.79
N THR A 18 -3.59 -11.10 35.20
CA THR A 18 -4.35 -11.46 36.40
C THR A 18 -3.52 -12.30 37.35
N ARG A 19 -3.93 -12.34 38.62
CA ARG A 19 -3.34 -13.24 39.63
C ARG A 19 -3.68 -14.73 39.38
N SER A 20 -4.70 -15.02 38.58
CA SER A 20 -5.15 -16.40 38.31
C SER A 20 -4.49 -16.96 37.06
N GLN A 21 -3.77 -18.08 37.20
CA GLN A 21 -3.18 -18.77 36.06
C GLN A 21 -4.24 -19.27 35.07
N ALA A 22 -5.38 -19.77 35.57
CA ALA A 22 -6.47 -20.25 34.73
C ALA A 22 -7.02 -19.13 33.84
N ARG A 23 -7.22 -17.94 34.42
CA ARG A 23 -7.67 -16.76 33.68
C ARG A 23 -6.63 -16.28 32.67
N ASN A 24 -5.35 -16.27 33.05
CA ASN A 24 -4.27 -15.94 32.11
C ASN A 24 -4.18 -16.93 30.94
N ARG A 25 -4.47 -18.23 31.17
CA ARG A 25 -4.51 -19.25 30.13
C ARG A 25 -5.69 -19.05 29.17
N GLU A 26 -6.85 -18.65 29.66
CA GLU A 26 -8.00 -18.27 28.82
C GLU A 26 -7.65 -17.09 27.91
N ILE A 27 -7.12 -16.01 28.50
CA ILE A 27 -6.70 -14.81 27.75
C ILE A 27 -5.64 -15.16 26.69
N ALA A 28 -4.67 -16.02 27.02
CA ALA A 28 -3.66 -16.47 26.06
C ALA A 28 -4.29 -17.19 24.85
N ARG A 29 -5.28 -18.05 25.08
CA ARG A 29 -6.03 -18.75 24.02
C ARG A 29 -6.85 -17.77 23.17
N GLU A 30 -7.51 -16.80 23.79
CA GLU A 30 -8.27 -15.77 23.07
C GLU A 30 -7.35 -14.93 22.18
N ARG A 31 -6.18 -14.51 22.68
CA ARG A 31 -5.18 -13.76 21.91
C ARG A 31 -4.62 -14.57 20.74
N LEU A 32 -4.32 -15.85 20.97
CA LEU A 32 -3.87 -16.76 19.90
C LEU A 32 -4.95 -16.86 18.81
N ALA A 33 -6.19 -17.11 19.21
CA ALA A 33 -7.31 -17.20 18.27
C ALA A 33 -7.53 -15.89 17.51
N GLY A 34 -7.43 -14.74 18.17
CA GLY A 34 -7.49 -13.42 17.53
C GLY A 34 -6.38 -13.21 16.50
N MET A 35 -5.15 -13.62 16.82
CA MET A 35 -4.01 -13.52 15.89
C MET A 35 -4.20 -14.41 14.66
N ILE A 36 -4.65 -15.66 14.86
CA ILE A 36 -4.96 -16.58 13.76
C ILE A 36 -6.06 -15.99 12.87
N ARG A 37 -7.17 -15.53 13.45
CA ARG A 37 -8.27 -14.91 12.67
C ARG A 37 -7.79 -13.70 11.87
N ALA A 38 -6.97 -12.83 12.45
CA ALA A 38 -6.42 -11.68 11.75
C ALA A 38 -5.49 -12.08 10.60
N ALA A 39 -4.68 -13.12 10.79
CA ALA A 39 -3.77 -13.64 9.76
C ALA A 39 -4.53 -14.30 8.58
N LEU A 40 -5.73 -14.84 8.82
CA LEU A 40 -6.59 -15.39 7.78
C LEU A 40 -7.28 -14.32 6.92
N VAL A 41 -7.28 -13.05 7.35
CA VAL A 41 -7.82 -11.95 6.55
C VAL A 41 -6.82 -11.59 5.46
N ALA A 42 -7.01 -12.18 4.27
CA ALA A 42 -6.21 -11.82 3.11
C ALA A 42 -6.49 -10.36 2.70
N PRO A 43 -5.44 -9.55 2.44
CA PRO A 43 -5.64 -8.19 1.96
C PRO A 43 -6.34 -8.22 0.59
N LYS A 44 -7.38 -7.40 0.44
CA LYS A 44 -8.07 -7.28 -0.85
C LYS A 44 -7.08 -6.87 -1.92
N ARG A 45 -7.05 -7.62 -3.03
CA ARG A 45 -6.19 -7.29 -4.17
C ARG A 45 -6.42 -5.84 -4.60
N ARG A 46 -5.35 -5.04 -4.57
CA ARG A 46 -5.39 -3.68 -5.12
C ARG A 46 -5.45 -3.78 -6.65
N VAL A 47 -6.51 -3.24 -7.24
CA VAL A 47 -6.59 -3.01 -8.68
C VAL A 47 -6.08 -1.59 -8.94
N ALA A 48 -5.03 -1.46 -9.74
CA ALA A 48 -4.50 -0.16 -10.12
C ALA A 48 -5.58 0.64 -10.87
N THR A 49 -5.79 1.89 -10.47
CA THR A 49 -6.73 2.77 -11.15
C THR A 49 -6.13 3.30 -12.45
N LYS A 50 -7.00 3.51 -13.46
CA LYS A 50 -6.58 4.18 -14.69
C LYS A 50 -6.25 5.66 -14.38
N PRO A 51 -5.35 6.31 -15.13
CA PRO A 51 -5.11 7.75 -15.00
C PRO A 51 -6.42 8.54 -15.12
N THR A 52 -6.57 9.58 -14.29
CA THR A 52 -7.78 10.40 -14.25
C THR A 52 -8.00 11.15 -15.57
N LEU A 53 -9.25 11.54 -15.85
CA LEU A 53 -9.58 12.35 -17.02
C LEU A 53 -8.78 13.67 -17.04
N GLY A 54 -8.61 14.31 -15.88
CA GLY A 54 -7.81 15.52 -15.73
C GLY A 54 -6.33 15.30 -16.07
N ALA A 55 -5.74 14.17 -15.69
CA ALA A 55 -4.37 13.83 -16.07
C ALA A 55 -4.24 13.64 -17.59
N LYS A 56 -5.20 12.97 -18.23
CA LYS A 56 -5.23 12.80 -19.69
C LYS A 56 -5.36 14.14 -20.43
N ARG A 57 -6.27 15.02 -19.96
CA ARG A 57 -6.46 16.36 -20.54
C ARG A 57 -5.20 17.22 -20.43
N ARG A 58 -4.57 17.28 -19.25
CA ARG A 58 -3.31 18.01 -19.05
C ARG A 58 -2.19 17.50 -19.95
N ARG A 59 -2.04 16.18 -20.09
CA ARG A 59 -1.06 15.58 -21.01
C ARG A 59 -1.29 16.02 -22.47
N LEU A 60 -2.54 16.01 -22.94
CA LEU A 60 -2.87 16.42 -24.31
C LEU A 60 -2.62 17.91 -24.52
N LYS A 61 -3.03 18.77 -23.57
CA LYS A 61 -2.77 20.21 -23.60
C LYS A 61 -1.27 20.50 -23.66
N ALA A 62 -0.48 19.90 -22.77
CA ALA A 62 0.97 20.05 -22.76
C ALA A 62 1.64 19.54 -24.04
N LYS A 63 1.09 18.51 -24.69
CA LYS A 63 1.56 18.02 -26.00
C LYS A 63 1.28 19.06 -27.10
N ALA A 64 0.09 19.64 -27.12
CA ALA A 64 -0.31 20.65 -28.10
C ALA A 64 0.54 21.93 -27.95
N GLU A 65 0.68 22.44 -26.72
CA GLU A 65 1.52 23.61 -26.41
C GLU A 65 2.96 23.39 -26.85
N ARG A 66 3.55 22.23 -26.53
CA ARG A 66 4.91 21.91 -27.01
C ARG A 66 5.01 21.79 -28.52
N GLY A 67 3.96 21.33 -29.20
CA GLY A 67 3.89 21.30 -30.66
C GLY A 67 3.94 22.70 -31.26
N ALA A 68 3.10 23.60 -30.75
CA ALA A 68 3.07 25.01 -31.17
C ALA A 68 4.42 25.71 -30.94
N VAL A 69 5.01 25.53 -29.74
CA VAL A 69 6.34 26.06 -29.43
C VAL A 69 7.42 25.54 -30.38
N LYS A 70 7.36 24.27 -30.80
CA LYS A 70 8.32 23.71 -31.75
C LYS A 70 8.12 24.24 -33.17
N ALA A 71 6.87 24.44 -33.61
CA ALA A 71 6.58 24.99 -34.93
C ALA A 71 7.15 26.41 -35.07
N LEU A 72 7.01 27.24 -34.03
CA LEU A 72 7.56 28.60 -33.98
C LEU A 72 9.10 28.65 -33.91
N ARG A 73 9.77 27.52 -33.63
CA ARG A 73 11.25 27.42 -33.67
C ARG A 73 11.77 27.00 -35.05
N GLY A 74 10.89 26.75 -36.02
CA GLY A 74 11.29 26.51 -37.40
C GLY A 74 12.09 27.69 -37.96
N LYS A 75 12.93 27.43 -38.96
CA LYS A 75 13.73 28.47 -39.62
C LYS A 75 12.80 29.57 -40.14
N VAL A 76 13.03 30.81 -39.72
CA VAL A 76 12.35 31.97 -40.31
C VAL A 76 12.79 32.01 -41.77
N VAL A 77 11.83 31.84 -42.68
CA VAL A 77 12.04 32.11 -44.10
C VAL A 77 11.67 33.57 -44.26
N ASP A 78 12.66 34.42 -44.42
CA ASP A 78 12.42 35.80 -44.84
C ASP A 78 11.95 35.73 -46.30
N ASP A 79 10.75 36.24 -46.59
CA ASP A 79 10.29 36.52 -47.95
C ASP A 79 10.98 37.81 -48.41
N ASP A 80 11.94 37.68 -49.34
CA ASP A 80 12.39 38.76 -50.23
C ASP A 80 11.36 38.97 -51.36
#